data_AF-A0A8C5TXU1-F1
#
_entry.id   AF-A0A8C5TXU1-F1
#
_cell.length_a   1.000
_cell.length_b   1.000
_cell.length_c   1.000
_cell.angle_alpha   90.00
_cell.angle_beta   90.00
_cell.angle_gamma   90.00
#
_symmetry.space_group_name_H-M   'P 1'
#
loop_
_entity.id
_entity.type
_entity.pdbx_description
1 polymer ?
#
loop_
_entity_poly.entity_id
_entity_poly.type
_entity_poly.pdbx_seq_one_letter_code
_entity_poly.pdbx_strand_id
1 'polypeptide(L)'
;MEDEPEESLRKIITTLAVKNEEIQNFIYSLKQMIQNVEANSARAQEDLEAEFQSLYALLDELKEDMVMKIKQERASRTYELQAQLVACSKALESSEELLEAANQALGTANHHDFSQAAKQIKDSVTMAPAFRLSLKAKVSDNMSHLMVDFVRPSRGSLGALGPLPMPSAPEIDLAESLVADNCVTLAWRMPDEDNKIDHYVLEYRRTNFEGPPRAKEDQPWMVIEGIKGTEYTLTGLKFDMKYMNFRVRACNKAVAGEFSEPVTLETRAFMFRLDASTCHQNLRVDELSVEWDATGGKVQDVKAREKDGKGRTASPANSPARVVQSPKRMSLGQGGRDRFTAESYTVLGDTLIDGDEHYWEVRYDRDSKAFGVGVAYRSLGKFDQLGKTSASWCLHLNNWLQVSFTAATPSRPSSRSRWLG
;
A
#
# COMPACT_ATOMS: atom_id res chain seq x y z
N MET A 1 -28.43 41.74 56.81
CA MET A 1 -27.27 42.51 56.32
C MET A 1 -25.94 41.82 56.65
N GLU A 2 -25.94 40.74 57.45
CA GLU A 2 -24.73 39.94 57.76
C GLU A 2 -24.44 38.80 56.75
N ASP A 3 -25.37 38.44 55.86
CA ASP A 3 -25.23 37.30 54.93
C ASP A 3 -24.37 37.56 53.68
N GLU A 4 -24.22 38.82 53.25
CA GLU A 4 -23.50 39.21 52.03
C GLU A 4 -21.97 38.94 52.09
N PRO A 5 -21.26 39.23 53.21
CA PRO A 5 -19.86 38.85 53.35
C PRO A 5 -19.67 37.33 53.46
N GLU A 6 -20.63 36.61 54.08
CA GLU A 6 -20.56 35.15 54.21
C GLU A 6 -20.72 34.44 52.86
N GLU A 7 -21.67 34.88 52.03
CA GLU A 7 -21.88 34.32 50.68
C GLU A 7 -20.67 34.58 49.76
N SER A 8 -20.07 35.76 49.86
CA SER A 8 -18.85 36.11 49.12
C SER A 8 -17.67 35.22 49.53
N LEU A 9 -17.51 34.96 50.83
CA LEU A 9 -16.48 34.04 51.33
C LEU A 9 -16.71 32.61 50.82
N ARG A 10 -17.97 32.13 50.81
CA ARG A 10 -18.31 30.80 50.28
C ARG A 10 -17.94 30.65 48.80
N LYS A 11 -18.22 31.67 47.96
CA LYS A 11 -17.83 31.68 46.54
C LYS A 11 -16.30 31.62 46.34
N ILE A 12 -15.54 32.35 47.16
CA ILE A 12 -14.08 32.31 47.15
C ILE A 12 -13.58 30.91 47.53
N ILE A 13 -14.14 30.32 48.60
CA ILE A 13 -13.79 28.96 49.04
C ILE A 13 -14.05 27.93 47.93
N THR A 14 -15.20 27.97 47.27
CA THR A 14 -15.52 27.06 46.16
C THR A 14 -14.55 27.22 44.99
N THR A 15 -14.23 28.47 44.62
CA THR A 15 -13.29 28.74 43.52
C THR A 15 -11.88 28.23 43.83
N LEU A 16 -11.42 28.44 45.07
CA LEU A 16 -10.13 27.91 45.55
C LEU A 16 -10.12 26.38 45.59
N ALA A 17 -11.23 25.74 45.98
CA ALA A 17 -11.33 24.28 45.98
C ALA A 17 -11.20 23.70 44.56
N VAL A 18 -11.92 24.26 43.58
CA VAL A 18 -11.81 23.86 42.17
C VAL A 18 -10.38 24.08 41.63
N LYS A 19 -9.78 25.24 41.93
CA LYS A 19 -8.39 25.52 41.52
C LYS A 19 -7.39 24.57 42.16
N ASN A 20 -7.58 24.21 43.43
CA ASN A 20 -6.74 23.22 44.09
C ASN A 20 -6.87 21.84 43.43
N GLU A 21 -8.07 21.41 43.06
CA GLU A 21 -8.30 20.15 42.33
C GLU A 21 -7.62 20.15 40.95
N GLU A 22 -7.76 21.23 40.18
CA GLU A 22 -7.05 21.41 38.89
C GLU A 22 -5.53 21.32 39.07
N ILE A 23 -4.98 21.98 40.09
CA ILE A 23 -3.55 21.95 40.40
C ILE A 23 -3.10 20.53 40.79
N GLN A 24 -3.88 19.81 41.60
CA GLN A 24 -3.56 18.42 41.98
C GLN A 24 -3.56 17.49 40.75
N ASN A 25 -4.55 17.63 39.86
CA ASN A 25 -4.61 16.87 38.61
C ASN A 25 -3.41 17.19 37.69
N PHE A 26 -3.02 18.46 37.62
CA PHE A 26 -1.85 18.88 36.86
C PHE A 26 -0.55 18.33 37.46
N ILE A 27 -0.39 18.37 38.79
CA ILE A 27 0.75 17.75 39.49
C ILE A 27 0.84 16.25 39.21
N TYR A 28 -0.29 15.54 39.23
CA TYR A 28 -0.32 14.12 38.88
C TYR A 28 0.12 13.88 37.42
N SER A 29 -0.38 14.70 36.49
CA SER A 29 0.00 14.63 35.07
C SER A 29 1.49 14.88 34.86
N LEU A 30 2.06 15.86 35.56
CA LEU A 30 3.50 16.15 35.52
C LEU A 30 4.34 14.99 36.07
N LYS A 31 3.93 14.39 37.20
CA LYS A 31 4.61 13.21 37.76
C LYS A 31 4.62 12.04 36.77
N GLN A 32 3.50 11.80 36.10
CA GLN A 32 3.42 10.77 35.06
C GLN A 32 4.33 11.10 33.87
N MET A 33 4.36 12.36 33.43
CA MET A 33 5.21 12.79 32.32
C MET A 33 6.70 12.61 32.64
N ILE A 34 7.12 12.91 33.88
CA ILE A 34 8.49 12.67 34.35
C ILE A 34 8.84 11.18 34.26
N GLN A 35 7.99 10.29 34.79
CA GLN A 35 8.21 8.84 34.70
C GLN A 35 8.29 8.36 33.25
N ASN A 36 7.45 8.90 32.36
CA ASN A 36 7.48 8.56 30.94
C ASN A 36 8.79 9.02 30.28
N VAL A 37 9.29 10.22 30.60
CA VAL A 37 10.58 10.71 30.09
C VAL A 37 11.73 9.84 30.56
N GLU A 38 11.76 9.45 31.83
CA GLU A 38 12.77 8.53 32.36
C GLU A 38 12.74 7.19 31.62
N ALA A 39 11.56 6.56 31.49
CA ALA A 39 11.43 5.29 30.76
C ALA A 39 11.77 5.41 29.27
N ASN A 40 11.43 6.52 28.62
CA ASN A 40 11.76 6.76 27.22
C ASN A 40 13.27 6.97 27.03
N SER A 41 13.92 7.69 27.93
CA SER A 41 15.37 7.93 27.88
C SER A 41 16.17 6.63 28.09
N ALA A 42 15.73 5.78 29.02
CA ALA A 42 16.33 4.46 29.25
C ALA A 42 16.23 3.57 27.99
N ARG A 43 15.05 3.51 27.36
CA ARG A 43 14.85 2.77 26.10
C ARG A 43 15.72 3.32 24.96
N ALA A 44 15.76 4.64 24.78
CA ALA A 44 16.61 5.25 23.77
C ALA A 44 18.11 4.95 23.96
N GLN A 45 18.55 4.85 25.22
CA GLN A 45 19.92 4.44 25.54
C GLN A 45 20.17 2.96 25.21
N GLU A 46 19.24 2.07 25.55
CA GLU A 46 19.32 0.64 25.21
C GLU A 46 19.35 0.40 23.70
N ASP A 47 18.48 1.09 22.95
CA ASP A 47 18.43 1.01 21.49
C ASP A 47 19.74 1.50 20.86
N LEU A 48 20.29 2.62 21.36
CA LEU A 48 21.57 3.15 20.88
C LEU A 48 22.71 2.15 21.14
N GLU A 49 22.77 1.57 22.34
CA GLU A 49 23.76 0.56 22.67
C GLU A 49 23.63 -0.66 21.75
N ALA A 50 22.41 -1.13 21.50
CA ALA A 50 22.15 -2.26 20.60
C ALA A 50 22.65 -2.00 19.16
N GLU A 51 22.43 -0.81 18.62
CA GLU A 51 22.94 -0.42 17.29
C GLU A 51 24.47 -0.41 17.26
N PHE A 52 25.14 0.09 18.31
CA PHE A 52 26.61 0.03 18.41
C PHE A 52 27.12 -1.41 18.55
N GLN A 53 26.44 -2.27 19.32
CA GLN A 53 26.79 -3.68 19.42
C GLN A 53 26.70 -4.40 18.06
N SER A 54 25.65 -4.09 17.28
CA SER A 54 25.51 -4.58 15.90
C SER A 54 26.68 -4.11 15.02
N LEU A 55 27.05 -2.82 15.11
CA LEU A 55 28.20 -2.28 14.37
C LEU A 55 29.53 -2.94 14.78
N TYR A 56 29.74 -3.21 16.08
CA TYR A 56 30.92 -3.91 16.56
C TYR A 56 30.99 -5.34 16.03
N ALA A 57 29.87 -6.06 16.00
CA ALA A 57 29.80 -7.41 15.45
C ALA A 57 30.20 -7.44 13.97
N LEU A 58 29.63 -6.53 13.16
CA LEU A 58 29.99 -6.40 11.74
C LEU A 58 31.47 -6.06 11.53
N LEU A 59 32.03 -5.19 12.37
CA LEU A 59 33.46 -4.85 12.32
C LEU A 59 34.35 -6.03 12.69
N ASP A 60 33.93 -6.86 13.65
CA ASP A 60 34.69 -8.05 14.04
C ASP A 60 34.61 -9.15 12.97
N GLU A 61 33.45 -9.35 12.33
CA GLU A 61 33.30 -10.22 11.16
C GLU A 61 34.22 -9.78 10.01
N LEU A 62 34.21 -8.48 9.66
CA LEU A 62 35.09 -7.93 8.62
C LEU A 62 36.57 -8.14 8.96
N LYS A 63 36.94 -7.98 10.23
CA LYS A 63 38.30 -8.22 10.71
C LYS A 63 38.67 -9.71 10.58
N GLU A 64 37.81 -10.63 10.99
CA GLU A 64 38.02 -12.08 10.85
C GLU A 64 38.21 -12.45 9.38
N ASP A 65 37.37 -11.96 8.48
CA ASP A 65 37.47 -12.20 7.03
C ASP A 65 38.81 -11.71 6.45
N MET A 66 39.22 -10.49 6.80
CA MET A 66 40.50 -9.93 6.36
C MET A 66 41.69 -10.73 6.90
N VAL A 67 41.64 -11.14 8.18
CA VAL A 67 42.68 -11.97 8.80
C VAL A 67 42.76 -13.33 8.12
N MET A 68 41.61 -13.95 7.80
CA MET A 68 41.54 -15.22 7.09
C MET A 68 42.16 -15.11 5.70
N LYS A 69 41.88 -14.02 4.96
CA LYS A 69 42.50 -13.75 3.67
C LYS A 69 44.02 -13.62 3.77
N ILE A 70 44.52 -12.87 4.74
CA ILE A 70 45.98 -12.74 4.99
C ILE A 70 46.60 -14.10 5.30
N LYS A 71 45.96 -14.90 6.17
CA LYS A 71 46.43 -16.26 6.52
C LYS A 71 46.48 -17.18 5.31
N GLN A 72 45.45 -17.17 4.47
CA GLN A 72 45.36 -17.97 3.26
C GLN A 72 46.47 -17.59 2.26
N GLU A 73 46.68 -16.29 2.04
CA GLU A 73 47.70 -15.81 1.11
C GLU A 73 49.10 -16.13 1.62
N ARG A 74 49.35 -15.95 2.93
CA ARG A 74 50.59 -16.39 3.58
C ARG A 74 50.85 -17.88 3.35
N ALA A 75 49.84 -18.73 3.58
CA ALA A 75 49.96 -20.17 3.42
C ALA A 75 50.28 -20.55 1.96
N SER A 76 49.57 -19.96 0.99
CA SER A 76 49.81 -20.19 -0.44
C SER A 76 51.23 -19.80 -0.87
N ARG A 77 51.67 -18.59 -0.51
CA ARG A 77 53.03 -18.11 -0.84
C ARG A 77 54.12 -18.98 -0.20
N THR A 78 53.93 -19.34 1.06
CA THR A 78 54.89 -20.16 1.81
C THR A 78 54.97 -21.56 1.20
N TYR A 79 53.84 -22.15 0.82
CA TYR A 79 53.79 -23.44 0.14
C TYR A 79 54.55 -23.41 -1.19
N GLU A 80 54.33 -22.40 -2.03
CA GLU A 80 55.04 -22.27 -3.31
C GLU A 80 56.54 -22.08 -3.14
N LEU A 81 56.96 -21.25 -2.18
CA LEU A 81 58.38 -21.05 -1.87
C LEU A 81 59.03 -22.33 -1.33
N GLN A 82 58.35 -23.06 -0.44
CA GLN A 82 58.83 -24.36 0.07
C GLN A 82 58.94 -25.40 -1.05
N ALA A 83 57.96 -25.49 -1.94
CA ALA A 83 58.01 -26.39 -3.09
C ALA A 83 59.18 -26.05 -4.03
N GLN A 84 59.43 -24.76 -4.28
CA GLN A 84 60.58 -24.32 -5.06
C GLN A 84 61.90 -24.63 -4.35
N LEU A 85 61.99 -24.45 -3.02
CA LEU A 85 63.16 -24.78 -2.23
C LEU A 85 63.49 -26.27 -2.33
N VAL A 86 62.52 -27.16 -2.16
CA VAL A 86 62.71 -28.62 -2.30
C VAL A 86 63.18 -28.98 -3.71
N ALA A 87 62.63 -28.36 -4.75
CA ALA A 87 63.05 -28.61 -6.13
C ALA A 87 64.49 -28.16 -6.38
N CYS A 88 64.89 -26.99 -5.87
CA CYS A 88 66.25 -26.49 -5.97
C CYS A 88 67.24 -27.39 -5.19
N SER A 89 66.90 -27.80 -3.97
CA SER A 89 67.75 -28.69 -3.16
C SER A 89 68.00 -30.03 -3.85
N LYS A 90 66.97 -30.69 -4.38
CA LYS A 90 67.11 -31.96 -5.11
C LYS A 90 67.98 -31.84 -6.36
N ALA A 91 67.83 -30.73 -7.10
CA ALA A 91 68.62 -30.50 -8.29
C ALA A 91 70.08 -30.14 -7.96
N LEU A 92 70.32 -29.45 -6.85
CA LEU A 92 71.66 -29.19 -6.35
C LEU A 92 72.36 -30.49 -5.97
N GLU A 93 71.71 -31.35 -5.17
CA GLU A 93 72.22 -32.68 -4.78
C GLU A 93 72.59 -33.52 -6.02
N SER A 94 71.69 -33.61 -7.01
CA SER A 94 71.96 -34.28 -8.28
C SER A 94 73.13 -33.66 -9.07
N SER A 95 73.30 -32.33 -9.01
CA SER A 95 74.43 -31.66 -9.66
C SER A 95 75.75 -31.90 -8.92
N GLU A 96 75.73 -32.00 -7.59
CA GLU A 96 76.89 -32.32 -6.76
C GLU A 96 77.37 -33.76 -7.00
N GLU A 97 76.44 -34.72 -7.07
CA GLU A 97 76.74 -36.12 -7.42
C GLU A 97 77.40 -36.23 -8.81
N LEU A 98 76.88 -35.51 -9.82
CA LEU A 98 77.45 -35.49 -11.16
C LEU A 98 78.86 -34.86 -11.18
N LEU A 99 79.06 -33.81 -10.37
CA LEU A 99 80.36 -33.15 -10.23
C LEU A 99 81.38 -34.09 -9.56
N GLU A 100 80.96 -34.84 -8.54
CA GLU A 100 81.80 -35.84 -7.90
C GLU A 100 82.16 -36.98 -8.88
N ALA A 101 81.17 -37.52 -9.61
CA ALA A 101 81.40 -38.54 -10.62
C ALA A 101 82.38 -38.08 -11.72
N ALA A 102 82.29 -36.82 -12.15
CA ALA A 102 83.23 -36.21 -13.09
C ALA A 102 84.66 -36.14 -12.53
N ASN A 103 84.81 -35.74 -11.26
CA ASN A 103 86.11 -35.69 -10.59
C ASN A 103 86.73 -37.08 -10.39
N GLN A 104 85.92 -38.08 -10.04
CA GLN A 104 86.38 -39.47 -9.90
C GLN A 104 86.83 -40.07 -11.25
N ALA A 105 86.08 -39.80 -12.33
CA ALA A 105 86.46 -40.23 -13.68
C ALA A 105 87.78 -39.59 -14.16
N LEU A 106 88.06 -38.34 -13.76
CA LEU A 106 89.35 -37.68 -13.99
C LEU A 106 90.50 -38.32 -13.18
N GLY A 107 90.25 -38.78 -11.96
CA GLY A 107 91.27 -39.33 -11.06
C GLY A 107 91.65 -40.80 -11.29
N THR A 108 90.80 -41.59 -11.97
CA THR A 108 90.94 -43.06 -12.14
C THR A 108 91.34 -43.50 -13.56
N ALA A 109 91.73 -42.54 -14.42
CA ALA A 109 91.77 -42.74 -15.86
C ALA A 109 92.88 -43.71 -16.35
N ASN A 110 92.47 -44.91 -16.80
CA ASN A 110 93.18 -45.65 -17.85
C ASN A 110 92.66 -45.19 -19.23
N HIS A 111 93.56 -45.05 -20.21
CA HIS A 111 93.33 -44.33 -21.48
C HIS A 111 92.18 -44.87 -22.37
N HIS A 112 91.69 -46.08 -22.09
CA HIS A 112 90.66 -46.77 -22.89
C HIS A 112 89.22 -46.57 -22.33
N ASP A 113 89.04 -46.48 -21.00
CA ASP A 113 87.70 -46.39 -20.37
C ASP A 113 87.25 -44.93 -20.14
N PHE A 114 88.21 -44.00 -20.08
CA PHE A 114 87.95 -42.58 -19.85
C PHE A 114 87.02 -41.94 -20.89
N SER A 115 87.19 -42.28 -22.17
CA SER A 115 86.36 -41.72 -23.25
C SER A 115 84.89 -42.13 -23.11
N GLN A 116 84.63 -43.36 -22.67
CA GLN A 116 83.27 -43.86 -22.46
C GLN A 116 82.63 -43.23 -21.21
N ALA A 117 83.36 -43.12 -20.11
CA ALA A 117 82.90 -42.46 -18.88
C ALA A 117 82.60 -40.96 -19.12
N ALA A 118 83.49 -40.25 -19.82
CA ALA A 118 83.29 -38.85 -20.18
C ALA A 118 82.04 -38.63 -21.04
N LYS A 119 81.74 -39.55 -21.97
CA LYS A 119 80.53 -39.50 -22.80
C LYS A 119 79.26 -39.68 -21.95
N GLN A 120 79.25 -40.64 -21.04
CA GLN A 120 78.11 -40.85 -20.14
C GLN A 120 77.85 -39.64 -19.24
N ILE A 121 78.89 -39.05 -18.66
CA ILE A 121 78.76 -37.86 -17.80
C ILE A 121 78.25 -36.67 -18.62
N LYS A 122 78.76 -36.48 -19.84
CA LYS A 122 78.26 -35.45 -20.75
C LYS A 122 76.76 -35.60 -21.05
N ASP A 123 76.31 -36.82 -21.34
CA ASP A 123 74.90 -37.09 -21.61
C ASP A 123 74.04 -36.85 -20.36
N SER A 124 74.51 -37.27 -19.18
CA SER A 124 73.84 -37.04 -17.88
C SER A 124 73.74 -35.55 -17.50
N VAL A 125 74.81 -34.77 -17.71
CA VAL A 125 74.82 -33.31 -17.46
C VAL A 125 73.82 -32.59 -18.36
N THR A 126 73.73 -33.00 -19.64
CA THR A 126 72.80 -32.39 -20.61
C THR A 126 71.32 -32.58 -20.20
N MET A 127 71.03 -33.66 -19.49
CA MET A 127 69.70 -34.00 -19.00
C MET A 127 69.47 -33.61 -17.54
N ALA A 128 70.48 -33.06 -16.84
CA ALA A 128 70.37 -32.78 -15.43
C ALA A 128 69.37 -31.63 -15.15
N PRO A 129 68.47 -31.82 -14.18
CA PRO A 129 67.41 -30.85 -13.88
C PRO A 129 67.96 -29.50 -13.39
N ALA A 130 69.16 -29.46 -12.82
CA ALA A 130 69.84 -28.25 -12.36
C ALA A 130 69.98 -27.18 -13.45
N PHE A 131 70.29 -27.58 -14.69
CA PHE A 131 70.51 -26.64 -15.80
C PHE A 131 69.22 -26.13 -16.44
N ARG A 132 68.07 -26.67 -16.05
CA ARG A 132 66.74 -26.26 -16.54
C ARG A 132 65.91 -25.50 -15.49
N LEU A 133 66.45 -25.35 -14.27
CA LEU A 133 65.76 -24.66 -13.19
C LEU A 133 65.93 -23.14 -13.28
N SER A 134 64.85 -22.43 -12.94
CA SER A 134 64.88 -20.97 -12.77
C SER A 134 65.26 -20.62 -11.33
N LEU A 135 66.30 -19.79 -11.16
CA LEU A 135 66.76 -19.28 -9.87
C LEU A 135 66.05 -17.99 -9.41
N LYS A 136 64.95 -17.60 -10.09
CA LYS A 136 64.09 -16.51 -9.63
C LYS A 136 62.97 -17.06 -8.75
N ALA A 137 62.75 -16.42 -7.59
CA ALA A 137 61.62 -16.75 -6.73
C ALA A 137 60.31 -16.65 -7.53
N LYS A 138 59.47 -17.68 -7.44
CA LYS A 138 58.17 -17.73 -8.13
C LYS A 138 57.16 -16.74 -7.57
N VAL A 139 57.32 -16.35 -6.31
CA VAL A 139 56.42 -15.44 -5.62
C VAL A 139 57.21 -14.40 -4.82
N SER A 140 56.70 -13.17 -4.77
CA SER A 140 57.23 -12.10 -3.92
C SER A 140 56.71 -12.21 -2.48
N ASP A 141 57.50 -11.76 -1.52
CA ASP A 141 57.21 -11.60 -0.10
C ASP A 141 56.32 -10.38 0.23
N ASN A 142 56.08 -9.47 -0.74
CA ASN A 142 55.31 -8.25 -0.50
C ASN A 142 53.81 -8.52 -0.26
N MET A 143 53.32 -8.15 0.92
CA MET A 143 51.90 -8.21 1.32
C MET A 143 51.27 -6.84 1.58
N SER A 144 51.94 -5.73 1.23
CA SER A 144 51.47 -4.36 1.53
C SER A 144 50.11 -4.01 0.94
N HIS A 145 49.70 -4.65 -0.14
CA HIS A 145 48.38 -4.46 -0.77
C HIS A 145 47.20 -4.95 0.09
N LEU A 146 47.47 -5.66 1.18
CA LEU A 146 46.48 -6.09 2.18
C LEU A 146 46.33 -5.10 3.33
N MET A 147 47.14 -4.03 3.37
CA MET A 147 46.98 -2.98 4.37
C MET A 147 45.71 -2.17 4.11
N VAL A 148 44.95 -1.88 5.17
CA VAL A 148 43.70 -1.13 5.09
C VAL A 148 43.79 0.17 5.89
N ASP A 149 43.37 1.26 5.26
CA ASP A 149 43.25 2.59 5.86
C ASP A 149 41.79 2.87 6.26
N PHE A 150 41.46 2.60 7.53
CA PHE A 150 40.14 2.87 8.08
C PHE A 150 39.92 4.36 8.42
N VAL A 151 40.97 5.16 8.50
CA VAL A 151 40.88 6.56 8.98
C VAL A 151 40.16 7.45 7.96
N ARG A 152 40.38 7.18 6.67
CA ARG A 152 39.78 7.96 5.57
C ARG A 152 38.27 7.72 5.39
N PRO A 153 37.75 6.48 5.32
CA PRO A 153 36.30 6.26 5.18
C PRO A 153 35.50 6.46 6.49
N SER A 154 36.10 6.21 7.66
CA SER A 154 35.39 6.33 8.94
C SER A 154 34.97 7.77 9.26
N ARG A 155 35.80 8.79 8.98
CA ARG A 155 35.47 10.20 9.28
C ARG A 155 34.25 10.73 8.53
N GLY A 156 34.03 10.28 7.29
CA GLY A 156 32.88 10.70 6.49
C GLY A 156 31.58 10.04 6.96
N SER A 157 31.62 8.74 7.22
CA SER A 157 30.45 7.96 7.59
C SER A 157 30.05 8.14 9.06
N LEU A 158 31.01 8.24 10.00
CA LEU A 158 30.72 8.48 11.41
C LEU A 158 30.16 9.89 11.66
N GLY A 159 30.55 10.89 10.87
CA GLY A 159 30.02 12.25 10.97
C GLY A 159 28.52 12.35 10.67
N ALA A 160 27.95 11.36 10.00
CA ALA A 160 26.52 11.27 9.70
C ALA A 160 25.70 10.56 10.80
N LEU A 161 26.35 9.91 11.76
CA LEU A 161 25.71 9.20 12.88
C LEU A 161 25.33 10.21 13.98
N GLY A 162 24.27 10.97 13.73
CA GLY A 162 23.59 11.79 14.74
C GLY A 162 22.21 11.22 15.06
N PRO A 163 21.59 11.63 16.18
CA PRO A 163 20.18 11.35 16.42
C PRO A 163 19.33 11.74 15.22
N LEU A 164 18.36 10.90 14.86
CA LEU A 164 17.43 11.24 13.79
C LEU A 164 16.57 12.42 14.26
N PRO A 165 16.51 13.53 13.49
CA PRO A 165 15.65 14.65 13.84
C PRO A 165 14.18 14.20 13.81
N MET A 166 13.38 14.71 14.73
CA MET A 166 11.93 14.46 14.71
C MET A 166 11.37 14.92 13.37
N PRO A 167 10.64 14.06 12.63
CA PRO A 167 10.07 14.45 11.35
C PRO A 167 9.08 15.60 11.51
N SER A 168 9.11 16.56 10.59
CA SER A 168 8.10 17.62 10.51
C SER A 168 6.70 17.04 10.24
N ALA A 169 5.65 17.74 10.67
CA ALA A 169 4.28 17.33 10.38
C ALA A 169 4.03 17.39 8.85
N PRO A 170 3.50 16.32 8.22
CA PRO A 170 3.14 16.37 6.80
C PRO A 170 1.95 17.32 6.56
N GLU A 171 1.83 17.84 5.35
CA GLU A 171 0.68 18.65 4.92
C GLU A 171 -0.18 17.83 3.96
N ILE A 172 -1.46 17.62 4.30
CA ILE A 172 -2.40 16.95 3.41
C ILE A 172 -2.75 17.88 2.24
N ASP A 173 -2.51 17.41 1.03
CA ASP A 173 -2.83 18.13 -0.20
C ASP A 173 -4.27 17.83 -0.61
N LEU A 174 -5.16 18.77 -0.30
CA LEU A 174 -6.58 18.66 -0.63
C LEU A 174 -6.86 18.73 -2.13
N ALA A 175 -5.96 19.29 -2.95
CA ALA A 175 -6.16 19.38 -4.39
C ALA A 175 -5.93 18.04 -5.09
N GLU A 176 -4.98 17.25 -4.58
CA GLU A 176 -4.65 15.92 -5.08
C GLU A 176 -5.40 14.79 -4.34
N SER A 177 -6.10 15.11 -3.24
CA SER A 177 -6.95 14.16 -2.53
C SER A 177 -8.31 14.00 -3.20
N LEU A 178 -8.78 12.76 -3.33
CA LEU A 178 -10.01 12.40 -4.05
C LEU A 178 -10.95 11.56 -3.18
N VAL A 179 -12.25 11.86 -3.26
CA VAL A 179 -13.32 11.02 -2.70
C VAL A 179 -14.18 10.53 -3.85
N ALA A 180 -14.14 9.23 -4.13
CA ALA A 180 -14.90 8.60 -5.20
C ALA A 180 -15.17 7.12 -4.86
N ASP A 181 -16.34 6.60 -5.24
CA ASP A 181 -16.64 5.16 -5.26
C ASP A 181 -16.25 4.40 -3.96
N ASN A 182 -16.74 4.88 -2.81
CA ASN A 182 -16.41 4.35 -1.46
C ASN A 182 -14.92 4.32 -1.11
N CYS A 183 -14.13 5.09 -1.85
CA CYS A 183 -12.71 5.22 -1.65
C CYS A 183 -12.38 6.67 -1.32
N VAL A 184 -11.36 6.82 -0.49
CA VAL A 184 -10.75 8.12 -0.20
C VAL A 184 -9.26 7.97 -0.45
N THR A 185 -8.78 8.64 -1.49
CA THR A 185 -7.36 8.80 -1.79
C THR A 185 -6.88 10.08 -1.14
N LEU A 186 -5.93 9.96 -0.22
CA LEU A 186 -5.26 11.10 0.41
C LEU A 186 -3.86 11.22 -0.17
N ALA A 187 -3.51 12.42 -0.57
CA ALA A 187 -2.14 12.80 -0.89
C ALA A 187 -1.64 13.80 0.16
N TRP A 188 -0.37 13.71 0.52
CA TRP A 188 0.28 14.68 1.39
C TRP A 188 1.69 14.97 0.91
N ARG A 189 2.29 16.03 1.44
CA ARG A 189 3.66 16.44 1.14
C ARG A 189 4.40 16.76 2.42
N MET A 190 5.71 16.61 2.39
CA MET A 190 6.56 17.05 3.49
C MET A 190 6.97 18.52 3.26
N PRO A 191 6.89 19.39 4.28
CA PRO A 191 7.35 20.77 4.15
C PRO A 191 8.84 20.88 3.82
N ASP A 192 9.64 19.96 4.37
CA ASP A 192 11.06 19.81 4.12
C ASP A 192 11.33 18.45 3.48
N GLU A 193 12.24 18.39 2.50
CA GLU A 193 12.72 17.14 1.91
C GLU A 193 13.53 16.34 2.94
N ASP A 194 12.82 15.58 3.80
CA ASP A 194 13.43 14.73 4.81
C ASP A 194 13.63 13.30 4.29
N ASN A 195 14.85 13.00 3.84
CA ASN A 195 15.24 11.67 3.38
C ASN A 195 15.32 10.61 4.51
N LYS A 196 14.94 10.94 5.75
CA LYS A 196 15.02 10.04 6.91
C LYS A 196 13.66 9.47 7.34
N ILE A 197 12.60 9.74 6.59
CA ILE A 197 11.27 9.17 6.86
C ILE A 197 11.29 7.67 6.52
N ASP A 198 10.93 6.85 7.50
CA ASP A 198 10.78 5.41 7.33
C ASP A 198 9.38 5.06 6.82
N HIS A 199 8.33 5.61 7.43
CA HIS A 199 6.94 5.36 7.05
C HIS A 199 6.01 6.48 7.55
N TYR A 200 4.76 6.45 7.11
CA TYR A 200 3.69 7.32 7.57
C TYR A 200 2.62 6.53 8.33
N VAL A 201 1.96 7.22 9.25
CA VAL A 201 0.78 6.74 9.96
C VAL A 201 -0.39 7.66 9.63
N LEU A 202 -1.43 7.09 9.03
CA LEU A 202 -2.68 7.76 8.71
C LEU A 202 -3.72 7.39 9.77
N GLU A 203 -4.36 8.41 10.33
CA GLU A 203 -5.52 8.24 11.19
C GLU A 203 -6.76 8.85 10.56
N TYR A 204 -7.88 8.14 10.66
CA TYR A 204 -9.16 8.61 10.16
C TYR A 204 -10.32 8.30 11.08
N ARG A 205 -11.38 9.10 11.01
CA ARG A 205 -12.65 8.82 11.72
C ARG A 205 -13.83 9.43 10.99
N ARG A 206 -15.02 8.87 11.22
CA ARG A 206 -16.27 9.33 10.59
C ARG A 206 -16.95 10.38 11.48
N THR A 207 -17.58 11.38 10.88
CA THR A 207 -18.34 12.41 11.62
C THR A 207 -19.48 13.00 10.79
N ASN A 208 -20.51 13.51 11.45
CA ASN A 208 -21.59 14.27 10.81
C ASN A 208 -21.35 15.78 10.86
N PHE A 209 -20.25 16.22 11.48
CA PHE A 209 -19.94 17.64 11.62
C PHE A 209 -18.88 18.06 10.62
N GLU A 210 -19.13 19.21 9.99
CA GLU A 210 -18.15 19.86 9.13
C GLU A 210 -17.11 20.61 9.99
N GLY A 211 -15.87 20.61 9.53
CA GLY A 211 -14.76 21.30 10.18
C GLY A 211 -14.01 20.45 11.21
N PRO A 212 -13.07 21.08 11.94
CA PRO A 212 -12.09 20.36 12.72
C PRO A 212 -12.70 19.46 13.82
N PRO A 213 -11.98 18.39 14.19
CA PRO A 213 -12.28 17.50 15.31
C PRO A 213 -12.85 18.22 16.55
N ARG A 214 -14.11 17.96 16.91
CA ARG A 214 -14.68 18.47 18.17
C ARG A 214 -14.12 17.68 19.35
N ALA A 215 -13.86 18.35 20.47
CA ALA A 215 -13.28 17.75 21.68
C ALA A 215 -14.17 16.69 22.37
N LYS A 216 -15.45 16.59 22.00
CA LYS A 216 -16.44 15.62 22.53
C LYS A 216 -16.97 14.70 21.42
N GLU A 217 -16.11 14.17 20.56
CA GLU A 217 -16.50 13.12 19.62
C GLU A 217 -16.16 11.74 20.21
N ASP A 218 -17.19 10.89 20.37
CA ASP A 218 -17.08 9.53 20.93
C ASP A 218 -16.40 8.52 19.99
N GLN A 219 -16.22 8.84 18.71
CA GLN A 219 -15.65 7.90 17.76
C GLN A 219 -14.12 7.85 17.85
N PRO A 220 -13.53 6.65 18.02
CA PRO A 220 -12.08 6.49 18.02
C PRO A 220 -11.50 6.76 16.63
N TRP A 221 -10.23 7.17 16.61
CA TRP A 221 -9.44 7.20 15.39
C TRP A 221 -9.10 5.78 14.96
N MET A 222 -9.37 5.47 13.70
CA MET A 222 -8.88 4.26 13.02
C MET A 222 -7.47 4.55 12.52
N VAL A 223 -6.54 3.61 12.72
CA VAL A 223 -5.11 3.80 12.45
C VAL A 223 -4.65 2.88 11.32
N ILE A 224 -3.88 3.44 10.39
CA ILE A 224 -3.17 2.71 9.34
C ILE A 224 -1.69 3.08 9.45
N GLU A 225 -0.85 2.06 9.66
CA GLU A 225 0.59 2.23 9.81
C GLU A 225 1.36 1.60 8.65
N GLY A 226 2.63 2.00 8.50
CA GLY A 226 3.55 1.39 7.54
C GLY A 226 3.42 1.89 6.09
N ILE A 227 2.77 3.04 5.88
CA ILE A 227 2.63 3.63 4.54
C ILE A 227 4.00 4.16 4.10
N LYS A 228 4.51 3.69 2.95
CA LYS A 228 5.83 4.11 2.42
C LYS A 228 5.75 5.28 1.43
N GLY A 229 4.60 5.47 0.79
CA GLY A 229 4.35 6.58 -0.14
C GLY A 229 3.82 7.82 0.57
N THR A 230 3.70 8.90 -0.20
CA THR A 230 3.04 10.16 0.21
C THR A 230 1.58 10.22 -0.22
N GLU A 231 1.03 9.08 -0.65
CA GLU A 231 -0.37 8.90 -0.98
C GLU A 231 -0.88 7.57 -0.41
N TYR A 232 -2.15 7.52 -0.06
CA TYR A 232 -2.81 6.29 0.36
C TYR A 232 -4.29 6.30 0.02
N THR A 233 -4.78 5.18 -0.53
CA THR A 233 -6.19 4.99 -0.87
C THR A 233 -6.86 4.05 0.12
N LEU A 234 -7.78 4.60 0.90
CA LEU A 234 -8.74 3.84 1.68
C LEU A 234 -9.82 3.32 0.76
N THR A 235 -10.13 2.03 0.83
CA THR A 235 -11.17 1.37 0.01
C THR A 235 -12.23 0.72 0.90
N GLY A 236 -13.40 0.41 0.33
CA GLY A 236 -14.49 -0.28 1.05
C GLY A 236 -15.10 0.56 2.19
N LEU A 237 -15.03 1.90 2.10
CA LEU A 237 -15.55 2.78 3.13
C LEU A 237 -17.07 2.82 3.11
N LYS A 238 -17.67 2.81 4.31
CA LYS A 238 -19.09 3.09 4.49
C LYS A 238 -19.27 4.59 4.66
N PHE A 239 -19.93 5.23 3.70
CA PHE A 239 -20.29 6.65 3.77
C PHE A 239 -21.62 6.84 4.53
N ASP A 240 -21.70 6.25 5.72
CA ASP A 240 -22.86 6.33 6.63
C ASP A 240 -22.91 7.65 7.43
N MET A 241 -21.81 8.40 7.40
CA MET A 241 -21.72 9.78 7.87
C MET A 241 -21.37 10.72 6.73
N LYS A 242 -21.71 12.00 6.87
CA LYS A 242 -21.52 13.00 5.80
C LYS A 242 -20.05 13.43 5.61
N TYR A 243 -19.23 13.28 6.64
CA TYR A 243 -17.83 13.70 6.59
C TYR A 243 -16.91 12.66 7.22
N MET A 244 -15.64 12.74 6.85
CA MET A 244 -14.55 12.02 7.50
C MET A 244 -13.43 13.00 7.84
N ASN A 245 -12.83 12.82 9.02
CA ASN A 245 -11.63 13.53 9.41
C ASN A 245 -10.41 12.66 9.18
N PHE A 246 -9.33 13.27 8.71
CA PHE A 246 -8.06 12.64 8.41
C PHE A 246 -6.91 13.43 8.99
N ARG A 247 -5.90 12.73 9.52
CA ARG A 247 -4.62 13.31 9.91
C ARG A 247 -3.51 12.31 9.65
N VAL A 248 -2.35 12.80 9.24
CA VAL A 248 -1.19 11.95 8.93
C VAL A 248 0.03 12.42 9.71
N ARG A 249 0.88 11.50 10.16
CA ARG A 249 2.19 11.82 10.74
C ARG A 249 3.29 11.05 10.02
N ALA A 250 4.47 11.67 9.92
CA ALA A 250 5.68 11.01 9.44
C ALA A 250 6.41 10.34 10.61
N CYS A 251 6.98 9.16 10.36
CA CYS A 251 7.77 8.41 11.31
C CYS A 251 9.15 8.16 10.72
N ASN A 252 10.20 8.44 11.49
CA ASN A 252 11.52 7.91 11.22
C ASN A 252 11.73 6.62 12.06
N LYS A 253 12.90 5.98 11.93
CA LYS A 253 13.20 4.75 12.67
C LYS A 253 13.20 4.88 14.20
N ALA A 254 13.34 6.09 14.73
CA ALA A 254 13.51 6.35 16.16
C ALA A 254 12.29 7.02 16.81
N VAL A 255 11.58 7.89 16.06
CA VAL A 255 10.58 8.82 16.59
C VAL A 255 9.46 9.04 15.56
N ALA A 256 8.24 9.12 16.09
CA ALA A 256 7.07 9.61 15.40
C ALA A 256 7.00 11.14 15.48
N GLY A 257 6.87 11.80 14.33
CA GLY A 257 6.59 13.24 14.24
C GLY A 257 5.19 13.59 14.74
N GLU A 258 4.89 14.89 14.73
CA GLU A 258 3.53 15.38 15.03
C GLU A 258 2.56 15.04 13.89
N PHE A 259 1.27 14.99 14.22
CA PHE A 259 0.22 14.86 13.22
C PHE A 259 0.05 16.16 12.44
N SER A 260 -0.30 16.02 11.17
CA SER A 260 -0.80 17.11 10.33
C SER A 260 -2.00 17.78 10.98
N GLU A 261 -2.27 19.02 10.59
CA GLU A 261 -3.57 19.62 10.81
C GLU A 261 -4.65 18.69 10.25
N PRO A 262 -5.71 18.38 11.03
CA PRO A 262 -6.73 17.46 10.60
C PRO A 262 -7.56 18.09 9.48
N VAL A 263 -7.77 17.34 8.40
CA VAL A 263 -8.63 17.76 7.30
C VAL A 263 -9.96 17.02 7.34
N THR A 264 -11.02 17.69 6.93
CA THR A 264 -12.36 17.11 6.84
C THR A 264 -12.76 17.00 5.37
N LEU A 265 -13.04 15.79 4.91
CA LEU A 265 -13.54 15.54 3.56
C LEU A 265 -15.01 15.13 3.60
N GLU A 266 -15.80 15.66 2.66
CA GLU A 266 -17.19 15.25 2.47
C GLU A 266 -17.23 13.88 1.78
N THR A 267 -17.89 12.91 2.40
CA THR A 267 -18.11 11.59 1.84
C THR A 267 -19.36 11.60 0.97
N ARG A 268 -19.17 11.50 -0.35
CA ARG A 268 -20.28 11.41 -1.30
C ARG A 268 -20.53 9.93 -1.62
N ALA A 269 -21.55 9.34 -1.01
CA ALA A 269 -21.99 7.98 -1.32
C ALA A 269 -22.21 7.82 -2.83
N PHE A 270 -22.08 6.60 -3.34
CA PHE A 270 -22.44 6.32 -4.72
C PHE A 270 -23.90 6.76 -4.95
N MET A 271 -24.06 7.83 -5.73
CA MET A 271 -25.36 8.42 -6.05
C MET A 271 -25.70 8.08 -7.49
N PHE A 272 -26.83 7.42 -7.67
CA PHE A 272 -27.47 7.20 -8.95
C PHE A 272 -28.89 7.75 -8.90
N ARG A 273 -29.40 8.21 -10.03
CA ARG A 273 -30.81 8.61 -10.14
C ARG A 273 -31.62 7.44 -10.65
N LEU A 274 -32.94 7.54 -10.48
CA LEU A 274 -33.86 6.56 -11.02
C LEU A 274 -34.20 6.90 -12.48
N ASP A 275 -34.01 5.95 -13.38
CA ASP A 275 -34.32 6.11 -14.79
C ASP A 275 -35.84 6.00 -15.00
N ALA A 276 -36.50 7.17 -15.03
CA ALA A 276 -37.93 7.31 -15.25
C ALA A 276 -38.43 6.68 -16.57
N SER A 277 -37.54 6.45 -17.55
CA SER A 277 -37.89 5.77 -18.80
C SER A 277 -38.16 4.27 -18.61
N THR A 278 -37.52 3.65 -17.61
CA THR A 278 -37.71 2.23 -17.26
C THR A 278 -38.88 2.03 -16.31
N CYS A 279 -39.17 3.02 -15.48
CA CYS A 279 -40.15 2.99 -14.38
C CYS A 279 -41.53 2.42 -14.76
N HIS A 280 -42.15 1.55 -13.97
CA HIS A 280 -43.51 1.05 -14.23
C HIS A 280 -44.59 2.16 -14.23
N GLN A 281 -45.69 2.03 -14.98
CA GLN A 281 -46.77 3.05 -15.08
C GLN A 281 -47.44 3.45 -13.75
N ASN A 282 -47.43 2.55 -12.76
CA ASN A 282 -47.99 2.78 -11.42
C ASN A 282 -46.92 3.22 -10.41
N LEU A 283 -45.74 3.61 -10.88
CA LEU A 283 -44.69 4.17 -10.06
C LEU A 283 -44.43 5.61 -10.51
N ARG A 284 -44.32 6.51 -9.54
CA ARG A 284 -43.89 7.89 -9.75
C ARG A 284 -42.46 8.00 -9.24
N VAL A 285 -41.58 8.51 -10.09
CA VAL A 285 -40.18 8.74 -9.77
C VAL A 285 -39.96 10.24 -9.64
N ASP A 286 -39.30 10.66 -8.57
CA ASP A 286 -38.85 12.02 -8.34
C ASP A 286 -37.37 11.98 -7.91
N GLU A 287 -36.47 12.55 -8.70
CA GLU A 287 -34.99 12.50 -8.58
C GLU A 287 -34.37 11.23 -7.92
N LEU A 288 -34.49 11.06 -6.60
CA LEU A 288 -33.96 9.96 -5.79
C LEU A 288 -35.02 9.11 -5.05
N SER A 289 -36.31 9.36 -5.24
CA SER A 289 -37.42 8.65 -4.59
C SER A 289 -38.35 8.00 -5.61
N VAL A 290 -39.01 6.93 -5.16
CA VAL A 290 -40.04 6.23 -5.91
C VAL A 290 -41.26 6.00 -5.03
N GLU A 291 -42.42 6.38 -5.54
CA GLU A 291 -43.69 6.26 -4.84
C GLU A 291 -44.70 5.49 -5.69
N TRP A 292 -45.65 4.84 -5.03
CA TRP A 292 -46.76 4.18 -5.71
C TRP A 292 -47.78 5.21 -6.21
N ASP A 293 -48.07 5.20 -7.50
CA ASP A 293 -49.14 5.98 -8.12
C ASP A 293 -50.34 5.10 -8.45
N ALA A 294 -51.39 5.21 -7.63
CA ALA A 294 -52.65 4.49 -7.83
C ALA A 294 -53.39 4.91 -9.12
N THR A 295 -53.05 6.05 -9.72
CA THR A 295 -53.68 6.54 -10.95
C THR A 295 -53.04 6.03 -12.23
N GLY A 296 -51.90 5.32 -12.12
CA GLY A 296 -51.22 4.65 -13.23
C GLY A 296 -50.82 5.58 -14.37
N GLY A 297 -50.39 6.82 -14.06
CA GLY A 297 -50.00 7.80 -15.06
C GLY A 297 -51.13 8.33 -15.97
N LYS A 298 -52.39 7.91 -15.76
CA LYS A 298 -53.53 8.28 -16.63
C LYS A 298 -53.84 9.79 -16.65
N VAL A 299 -53.30 10.57 -15.72
CA VAL A 299 -53.51 12.02 -15.66
C VAL A 299 -52.64 12.78 -16.68
N GLN A 300 -51.48 12.25 -17.07
CA GLN A 300 -50.59 12.93 -18.04
C GLN A 300 -51.03 12.74 -19.50
N ASP A 301 -51.59 11.57 -19.85
CA ASP A 301 -52.02 11.26 -21.22
C ASP A 301 -53.28 12.04 -21.66
N VAL A 302 -54.16 12.40 -20.72
CA VAL A 302 -55.40 13.15 -21.01
C VAL A 302 -55.08 14.59 -21.43
N LYS A 303 -54.03 15.20 -20.87
CA LYS A 303 -53.59 16.56 -21.23
C LYS A 303 -52.97 16.65 -22.63
N ALA A 304 -52.42 15.54 -23.14
CA ALA A 304 -51.85 15.49 -24.48
C ALA A 304 -52.92 15.29 -25.58
N ARG A 305 -54.02 14.58 -25.28
CA ARG A 305 -55.10 14.32 -26.25
C ARG A 305 -56.10 15.47 -26.45
N GLU A 306 -56.21 16.41 -25.52
CA GLU A 306 -57.14 17.56 -25.68
C GLU A 306 -56.66 18.63 -26.67
N LYS A 307 -55.39 18.58 -27.12
CA LYS A 307 -54.84 19.62 -28.02
C LYS A 307 -54.99 19.33 -29.53
N ASP A 308 -55.38 18.12 -29.92
CA ASP A 308 -55.48 17.69 -31.34
C ASP A 308 -56.92 17.44 -31.82
N GLY A 309 -57.88 18.20 -31.30
CA GLY A 309 -59.31 17.98 -31.52
C GLY A 309 -60.06 19.14 -32.18
N LYS A 310 -59.58 19.75 -33.28
CA LYS A 310 -60.47 20.57 -34.13
C LYS A 310 -60.01 20.75 -35.57
N GLY A 311 -60.78 20.18 -36.49
CA GLY A 311 -60.95 20.70 -37.87
C GLY A 311 -60.48 19.77 -38.98
N ARG A 312 -61.40 18.97 -39.54
CA ARG A 312 -61.38 18.60 -40.97
C ARG A 312 -62.79 18.49 -41.53
N THR A 313 -63.16 19.44 -42.39
CA THR A 313 -64.26 19.34 -43.36
C THR A 313 -63.75 18.72 -44.67
N ALA A 314 -64.70 18.25 -45.48
CA ALA A 314 -64.60 17.23 -46.52
C ALA A 314 -63.86 17.59 -47.84
N SER A 315 -63.18 16.57 -48.40
CA SER A 315 -63.10 16.01 -49.78
C SER A 315 -63.08 16.90 -51.05
N PRO A 316 -62.76 16.42 -52.30
CA PRO A 316 -62.44 15.05 -52.79
C PRO A 316 -61.25 14.93 -53.80
N ALA A 317 -61.07 13.71 -54.33
CA ALA A 317 -59.98 13.16 -55.15
C ALA A 317 -59.93 13.52 -56.65
N ASN A 318 -58.74 13.44 -57.29
CA ASN A 318 -58.50 12.82 -58.62
C ASN A 318 -57.01 12.74 -59.07
N SER A 319 -56.52 11.49 -59.24
CA SER A 319 -55.65 10.92 -60.33
C SER A 319 -54.17 11.40 -60.53
N PRO A 320 -53.32 10.73 -61.38
CA PRO A 320 -52.19 9.88 -60.91
C PRO A 320 -50.81 10.18 -61.56
N ALA A 321 -49.68 9.74 -60.97
CA ALA A 321 -48.48 9.17 -61.66
C ALA A 321 -47.17 9.15 -60.81
N ARG A 322 -46.46 8.02 -60.94
CA ARG A 322 -45.00 7.76 -60.93
C ARG A 322 -44.09 8.23 -59.76
N VAL A 323 -43.58 7.20 -59.04
CA VAL A 323 -42.16 6.82 -58.79
C VAL A 323 -41.13 7.94 -58.54
N VAL A 324 -40.48 7.91 -57.36
CA VAL A 324 -39.02 7.76 -57.13
C VAL A 324 -38.75 7.73 -55.60
N GLN A 325 -37.83 6.86 -55.17
CA GLN A 325 -37.44 6.57 -53.78
C GLN A 325 -36.49 7.60 -53.16
N SER A 326 -36.54 7.73 -51.82
CA SER A 326 -35.43 7.85 -50.82
C SER A 326 -35.67 8.96 -49.78
N PRO A 327 -35.04 8.94 -48.58
CA PRO A 327 -34.74 7.85 -47.66
C PRO A 327 -35.57 8.00 -46.35
N LYS A 328 -35.79 6.91 -45.62
CA LYS A 328 -36.53 6.91 -44.35
C LYS A 328 -35.84 7.82 -43.32
N ARG A 329 -36.45 8.99 -43.10
CA ARG A 329 -36.26 9.84 -41.93
C ARG A 329 -36.36 8.97 -40.67
N MET A 330 -35.29 8.91 -39.90
CA MET A 330 -35.29 8.29 -38.58
C MET A 330 -36.41 8.93 -37.76
N SER A 331 -37.39 8.13 -37.36
CA SER A 331 -38.45 8.54 -36.46
C SER A 331 -37.86 8.71 -35.05
N LEU A 332 -37.57 9.96 -34.67
CA LEU A 332 -37.57 10.34 -33.26
C LEU A 332 -39.03 10.21 -32.77
N GLY A 333 -39.28 9.22 -31.92
CA GLY A 333 -40.59 9.00 -31.30
C GLY A 333 -40.90 7.55 -30.96
N GLN A 334 -40.16 6.96 -30.00
CA GLN A 334 -40.55 5.71 -29.34
C GLN A 334 -40.12 5.72 -27.86
N GLY A 335 -40.75 6.57 -27.04
CA GLY A 335 -40.54 6.61 -25.58
C GLY A 335 -41.29 5.51 -24.80
N GLY A 336 -41.50 4.33 -25.39
CA GLY A 336 -42.34 3.27 -24.79
C GLY A 336 -41.82 1.84 -24.94
N ARG A 337 -40.56 1.63 -25.36
CA ARG A 337 -40.03 0.28 -25.58
C ARG A 337 -39.37 -0.35 -24.35
N ASP A 338 -38.87 0.45 -23.41
CA ASP A 338 -38.04 -0.02 -22.29
C ASP A 338 -38.73 0.08 -20.91
N ARG A 339 -40.00 0.50 -20.86
CA ARG A 339 -40.78 0.61 -19.61
C ARG A 339 -41.17 -0.78 -19.08
N PHE A 340 -41.01 -1.03 -17.78
CA PHE A 340 -41.57 -2.23 -17.14
C PHE A 340 -43.11 -2.20 -17.20
N THR A 341 -43.71 -3.38 -17.36
CA THR A 341 -45.16 -3.53 -17.55
C THR A 341 -45.69 -4.77 -16.82
N ALA A 342 -47.02 -4.96 -16.85
CA ALA A 342 -47.70 -6.06 -16.18
C ALA A 342 -47.45 -6.06 -14.66
N GLU A 343 -46.96 -7.16 -14.10
CA GLU A 343 -46.71 -7.29 -12.66
C GLU A 343 -45.28 -6.89 -12.25
N SER A 344 -44.48 -6.36 -13.18
CA SER A 344 -43.12 -5.88 -12.92
C SER A 344 -43.12 -4.44 -12.42
N TYR A 345 -43.51 -4.23 -11.17
CA TYR A 345 -43.48 -2.92 -10.51
C TYR A 345 -42.03 -2.55 -10.15
N THR A 346 -41.27 -2.04 -11.12
CA THR A 346 -39.82 -1.80 -10.97
C THR A 346 -39.38 -0.54 -11.70
N VAL A 347 -38.28 0.04 -11.25
CA VAL A 347 -37.50 1.10 -11.89
C VAL A 347 -36.02 0.77 -11.72
N LEU A 348 -35.19 1.05 -12.74
CA LEU A 348 -33.74 0.86 -12.67
C LEU A 348 -33.02 2.20 -12.40
N GLY A 349 -31.79 2.11 -11.89
CA GLY A 349 -30.89 3.27 -11.83
C GLY A 349 -30.40 3.69 -13.22
N ASP A 350 -30.03 4.96 -13.36
CA ASP A 350 -29.47 5.52 -14.60
C ASP A 350 -27.96 5.25 -14.78
N THR A 351 -27.26 4.94 -13.69
CA THR A 351 -25.83 4.63 -13.68
C THR A 351 -25.59 3.12 -13.74
N LEU A 352 -24.69 2.70 -14.64
CA LEU A 352 -24.20 1.32 -14.72
C LEU A 352 -23.08 1.10 -13.70
N ILE A 353 -23.08 -0.09 -13.09
CA ILE A 353 -22.00 -0.57 -12.21
C ILE A 353 -21.26 -1.66 -12.99
N ASP A 354 -20.04 -1.37 -13.48
CA ASP A 354 -19.24 -2.26 -14.34
C ASP A 354 -17.95 -2.80 -13.68
N GLY A 355 -17.74 -2.50 -12.39
CA GLY A 355 -16.63 -3.00 -11.57
C GLY A 355 -16.69 -2.43 -10.14
N ASP A 356 -15.79 -2.89 -9.26
CA ASP A 356 -15.57 -2.39 -7.90
C ASP A 356 -16.69 -2.58 -6.86
N GLU A 357 -16.46 -2.14 -5.63
CA GLU A 357 -17.37 -2.26 -4.49
C GLU A 357 -18.21 -0.99 -4.30
N HIS A 358 -19.52 -1.09 -4.54
CA HIS A 358 -20.45 0.04 -4.46
C HIS A 358 -21.37 -0.07 -3.24
N TYR A 359 -21.74 1.08 -2.69
CA TYR A 359 -22.57 1.18 -1.48
C TYR A 359 -23.58 2.31 -1.65
N TRP A 360 -24.85 2.00 -1.40
CA TRP A 360 -25.93 2.96 -1.34
C TRP A 360 -26.91 2.58 -0.24
N GLU A 361 -27.56 3.59 0.35
CA GLU A 361 -28.63 3.40 1.32
C GLU A 361 -29.98 3.68 0.68
N VAL A 362 -30.98 2.87 1.05
CA VAL A 362 -32.38 3.13 0.68
C VAL A 362 -33.19 3.34 1.95
N ARG A 363 -33.86 4.49 2.03
CA ARG A 363 -34.82 4.78 3.09
C ARG A 363 -36.22 4.46 2.56
N TYR A 364 -37.02 3.80 3.38
CA TYR A 364 -38.41 3.48 3.06
C TYR A 364 -39.34 4.07 4.12
N ASP A 365 -40.55 4.43 3.71
CA ASP A 365 -41.60 4.88 4.63
C ASP A 365 -42.18 3.68 5.39
N ARG A 366 -42.39 3.80 6.70
CA ARG A 366 -42.97 2.76 7.56
C ARG A 366 -44.39 2.37 7.13
N ASP A 367 -45.11 3.28 6.48
CA ASP A 367 -46.46 3.02 5.97
C ASP A 367 -46.46 2.18 4.67
N SER A 368 -45.29 1.99 4.05
CA SER A 368 -45.11 1.14 2.87
C SER A 368 -45.42 -0.32 3.19
N LYS A 369 -46.32 -0.91 2.40
CA LYS A 369 -46.79 -2.29 2.63
C LYS A 369 -45.86 -3.35 2.07
N ALA A 370 -45.16 -3.06 0.97
CA ALA A 370 -44.11 -3.91 0.44
C ALA A 370 -43.18 -3.11 -0.46
N PHE A 371 -41.88 -3.41 -0.43
CA PHE A 371 -40.91 -2.88 -1.40
C PHE A 371 -39.79 -3.90 -1.64
N GLY A 372 -39.12 -3.75 -2.78
CA GLY A 372 -37.94 -4.53 -3.13
C GLY A 372 -36.79 -3.63 -3.53
N VAL A 373 -35.57 -3.96 -3.09
CA VAL A 373 -34.33 -3.26 -3.46
C VAL A 373 -33.27 -4.27 -3.87
N GLY A 374 -32.51 -3.99 -4.91
CA GLY A 374 -31.51 -4.94 -5.39
C GLY A 374 -30.72 -4.45 -6.60
N VAL A 375 -29.98 -5.39 -7.19
CA VAL A 375 -29.18 -5.19 -8.39
C VAL A 375 -29.74 -6.02 -9.54
N ALA A 376 -29.67 -5.49 -10.75
CA ALA A 376 -30.14 -6.17 -11.95
C ALA A 376 -29.20 -5.91 -13.12
N TYR A 377 -29.08 -6.88 -14.02
CA TYR A 377 -28.46 -6.64 -15.31
C TYR A 377 -29.38 -5.76 -16.17
N ARG A 378 -28.77 -4.93 -17.04
CA ARG A 378 -29.50 -4.12 -18.03
C ARG A 378 -30.36 -4.97 -18.98
N SER A 379 -30.06 -6.27 -19.10
CA SER A 379 -30.83 -7.23 -19.89
C SER A 379 -32.10 -7.75 -19.19
N LEU A 380 -32.44 -7.26 -17.99
CA LEU A 380 -33.66 -7.67 -17.30
C LEU A 380 -34.88 -7.37 -18.19
N GLY A 381 -35.71 -8.39 -18.45
CA GLY A 381 -36.86 -8.25 -19.32
C GLY A 381 -37.93 -7.35 -18.70
N LYS A 382 -38.62 -6.57 -19.52
CA LYS A 382 -39.69 -5.65 -19.08
C LYS A 382 -40.92 -6.31 -18.41
N PHE A 383 -41.01 -7.63 -18.47
CA PHE A 383 -42.06 -8.45 -17.83
C PHE A 383 -41.50 -9.30 -16.69
N ASP A 384 -40.19 -9.24 -16.46
CA ASP A 384 -39.53 -10.00 -15.40
C ASP A 384 -39.66 -9.23 -14.10
N GLN A 385 -40.02 -9.92 -13.04
CA GLN A 385 -40.07 -9.33 -11.71
C GLN A 385 -38.69 -9.44 -11.05
N LEU A 386 -38.30 -8.39 -10.34
CA LEU A 386 -37.02 -8.33 -9.64
C LEU A 386 -36.86 -9.51 -8.67
N GLY A 387 -35.75 -10.24 -8.79
CA GLY A 387 -35.42 -11.41 -7.98
C GLY A 387 -36.07 -12.72 -8.42
N LYS A 388 -36.90 -12.72 -9.48
CA LYS A 388 -37.52 -13.96 -10.01
C LYS A 388 -36.76 -14.59 -11.17
N THR A 389 -35.78 -13.90 -11.75
CA THR A 389 -34.98 -14.38 -12.88
C THR A 389 -33.49 -14.38 -12.56
N SER A 390 -32.68 -15.04 -13.40
CA SER A 390 -31.21 -15.01 -13.30
C SER A 390 -30.58 -13.66 -13.61
N ALA A 391 -31.38 -12.67 -13.99
CA ALA A 391 -30.91 -11.33 -14.33
C ALA A 391 -31.02 -10.32 -13.18
N SER A 392 -31.47 -10.72 -11.99
CA SER A 392 -31.60 -9.83 -10.84
C SER A 392 -31.48 -10.52 -9.49
N TRP A 393 -31.02 -9.78 -8.49
CA TRP A 393 -30.91 -10.17 -7.09
C TRP A 393 -31.49 -9.06 -6.23
N CYS A 394 -32.40 -9.38 -5.32
CA CYS A 394 -33.01 -8.35 -4.49
C CYS A 394 -33.47 -8.84 -3.13
N LEU A 395 -33.63 -7.88 -2.25
CA LEU A 395 -34.22 -8.02 -0.94
C LEU A 395 -35.66 -7.51 -1.01
N HIS A 396 -36.61 -8.34 -0.63
CA HIS A 396 -38.02 -7.99 -0.53
C HIS A 396 -38.41 -7.84 0.93
N LEU A 397 -39.04 -6.72 1.26
CA LEU A 397 -39.65 -6.48 2.55
C LEU A 397 -41.16 -6.41 2.37
N ASN A 398 -41.89 -7.19 3.16
CA ASN A 398 -43.35 -7.20 3.18
C ASN A 398 -43.86 -6.95 4.59
N ASN A 399 -44.73 -5.96 4.73
CA ASN A 399 -45.31 -5.44 5.97
C ASN A 399 -46.85 -5.52 5.98
N TRP A 400 -47.47 -6.35 5.13
CA TRP A 400 -48.94 -6.45 5.03
C TRP A 400 -49.62 -7.09 6.25
N LEU A 401 -48.96 -8.03 6.94
CA LEU A 401 -49.52 -8.76 8.10
C LEU A 401 -48.48 -8.99 9.20
N GLN A 402 -47.30 -9.48 8.82
CA GLN A 402 -46.12 -9.62 9.67
C GLN A 402 -44.90 -9.15 8.87
N VAL A 403 -44.00 -8.39 9.49
CA VAL A 403 -42.75 -7.97 8.84
C VAL A 403 -41.98 -9.22 8.45
N SER A 404 -41.81 -9.42 7.15
CA SER A 404 -41.02 -10.50 6.58
C SER A 404 -39.98 -9.91 5.63
N PHE A 405 -38.76 -10.40 5.77
CA PHE A 405 -37.62 -10.00 4.96
C PHE A 405 -37.12 -11.23 4.21
N THR A 406 -37.14 -11.18 2.87
CA THR A 406 -36.78 -12.32 2.02
C THR A 406 -35.74 -11.89 0.99
N ALA A 407 -34.62 -12.62 0.95
CA ALA A 407 -33.66 -12.49 -0.12
C ALA A 407 -34.10 -13.35 -1.31
N ALA A 408 -34.37 -12.72 -2.45
CA ALA A 408 -34.68 -13.40 -3.70
C ALA A 408 -33.39 -13.52 -4.53
N THR A 409 -32.95 -14.76 -4.71
CA THR A 409 -31.83 -15.11 -5.58
C THR A 409 -32.33 -16.09 -6.65
N PRO A 410 -31.74 -16.10 -7.85
CA PRO A 410 -32.15 -17.02 -8.88
C PRO A 410 -32.03 -18.46 -8.38
N SER A 411 -33.12 -19.21 -8.50
CA SER A 411 -33.13 -20.64 -8.20
C SER A 411 -32.14 -21.35 -9.13
N ARG A 412 -30.96 -21.69 -8.61
CA ARG A 412 -29.90 -22.36 -9.37
C ARG A 412 -30.02 -23.87 -9.16
N PRO A 413 -29.95 -24.73 -10.19
CA PRO A 413 -29.35 -26.03 -10.00
C PRO A 413 -27.83 -25.84 -9.94
N SER A 414 -27.24 -26.22 -8.81
CA SER A 414 -25.80 -26.38 -8.51
C SER A 414 -24.83 -25.24 -8.87
N SER A 415 -24.31 -24.57 -7.83
CA SER A 415 -22.92 -24.75 -7.35
C SER A 415 -22.49 -23.51 -6.56
N ARG A 416 -22.29 -23.74 -5.26
CA ARG A 416 -21.57 -22.93 -4.25
C ARG A 416 -21.21 -21.48 -4.64
N SER A 417 -21.93 -20.53 -4.08
CA SER A 417 -21.38 -19.26 -3.59
C SER A 417 -22.05 -18.95 -2.26
N ARG A 418 -21.23 -18.94 -1.21
CA ARG A 418 -21.64 -18.67 0.17
C ARG A 418 -21.44 -17.16 0.35
N TRP A 419 -22.52 -16.41 0.53
CA TRP A 419 -22.45 -14.99 0.87
C TRP A 419 -22.24 -14.88 2.39
N LEU A 420 -21.18 -14.21 2.81
CA LEU A 420 -20.98 -13.75 4.18
C LEU A 420 -21.49 -12.31 4.25
N GLY A 421 -22.32 -12.02 5.27
CA GLY A 421 -22.86 -10.70 5.55
C GLY A 421 -22.03 -9.90 6.53
#